data_AF-A0A7L3GU32-F1
#
_entry.id   AF-A0A7L3GU32-F1
#
_cell.length_a   1.000
_cell.length_b   1.000
_cell.length_c   1.000
_cell.angle_alpha   90.00
_cell.angle_beta   90.00
_cell.angle_gamma   90.00
#
_symmetry.space_group_name_H-M   'P 1'
#
loop_
_entity.id
_entity.type
_entity.pdbx_description
1 polymer ?
#
loop_
_entity_poly.entity_id
_entity_poly.type
_entity_poly.pdbx_seq_one_letter_code
_entity_poly.pdbx_strand_id
1 'polypeptide(L)'
;DGYTHLYTLIIRPDQTYEVKIDNEMVASGNLEDDLDFLPPRKINDPTVRKPADWDDRIQIDDPNDIKPEGEWKPRQIDNPNYRGVWPHPQIDNPNYSPDFSIYSYENISIIGLDIWQVR
;
A
#
# COMPACT_ATOMS: atom_id res chain seq x y z
N ASP A 1 19.66 24.40 -6.28
CA ASP A 1 20.65 25.05 -7.17
C ASP A 1 20.71 26.58 -6.97
N GLY A 2 19.90 27.17 -6.09
CA GLY A 2 19.91 28.61 -5.82
C GLY A 2 19.16 29.44 -6.87
N TYR A 3 18.57 28.79 -7.88
CA TYR A 3 17.74 29.42 -8.89
C TYR A 3 16.26 29.43 -8.48
N THR A 4 15.49 30.27 -9.16
CA THR A 4 14.03 30.30 -9.03
C THR A 4 13.41 29.19 -9.86
N HIS A 5 12.45 28.47 -9.29
CA HIS A 5 11.67 27.45 -9.99
C HIS A 5 10.19 27.83 -10.04
N LEU A 6 9.51 27.41 -11.10
CA LEU A 6 8.07 27.55 -11.28
C LEU A 6 7.36 26.24 -10.92
N TYR A 7 6.40 26.29 -10.00
CA TYR A 7 5.56 25.15 -9.64
C TYR A 7 4.13 25.36 -10.14
N THR A 8 3.58 24.35 -10.82
CA THR A 8 2.20 24.36 -11.32
C THR A 8 1.46 23.11 -10.88
N LEU A 9 0.30 23.27 -10.26
CA LEU A 9 -0.64 22.19 -9.94
C LEU A 9 -1.91 22.37 -10.77
N ILE A 10 -2.33 21.33 -11.48
CA ILE A 10 -3.57 21.29 -12.27
C ILE A 10 -4.43 20.16 -11.71
N ILE A 11 -5.68 20.46 -11.38
CA ILE A 11 -6.68 19.49 -10.93
C ILE A 11 -7.86 19.55 -11.90
N ARG A 12 -8.34 18.38 -12.36
CA ARG A 12 -9.39 18.28 -13.39
C ARG A 12 -10.68 17.62 -12.84
N PRO A 13 -11.85 17.94 -13.43
CA PRO A 13 -13.13 17.32 -13.07
C PRO A 13 -13.23 15.81 -13.30
N ASP A 14 -12.35 15.24 -14.13
CA ASP A 14 -12.24 13.79 -14.36
C ASP A 14 -11.44 13.06 -13.26
N GLN A 15 -11.22 13.73 -12.13
CA GLN A 15 -10.44 13.28 -10.99
C GLN A 15 -8.94 13.07 -11.27
N THR A 16 -8.40 13.66 -12.34
CA THR A 16 -6.94 13.62 -12.58
C THR A 16 -6.24 14.87 -12.07
N TYR A 17 -4.97 14.71 -11.71
CA TYR A 17 -4.08 15.83 -11.38
C TYR A 17 -2.78 15.77 -12.18
N GLU A 18 -2.11 16.91 -12.27
CA GLU A 18 -0.81 17.07 -12.91
C GLU A 18 0.03 18.09 -12.11
N VAL A 19 1.29 17.75 -11.86
CA VAL A 19 2.28 18.62 -11.21
C VAL A 19 3.40 18.90 -12.19
N LYS A 20 3.75 20.17 -12.34
CA LYS A 20 4.88 20.63 -13.15
C LYS A 20 5.89 21.39 -12.33
N ILE A 21 7.16 21.20 -12.68
CA ILE A 21 8.27 22.04 -12.24
C ILE A 21 8.92 22.59 -13.51
N ASP A 22 9.05 23.92 -13.60
CA ASP A 22 9.64 24.62 -14.75
C ASP A 22 8.95 24.27 -16.09
N ASN A 23 7.62 24.10 -16.04
CA ASN A 23 6.74 23.64 -17.12
C ASN A 23 6.93 22.20 -17.60
N GLU A 24 7.88 21.45 -17.02
CA GLU A 24 8.02 20.02 -17.25
C GLU A 24 7.10 19.25 -16.30
N MET A 25 6.36 18.28 -16.84
CA MET A 25 5.49 17.42 -16.05
C MET A 25 6.34 16.44 -15.23
N VAL A 26 6.23 16.54 -13.90
CA VAL A 26 6.99 15.69 -12.97
C VAL A 26 6.13 14.63 -12.28
N ALA A 27 4.81 14.86 -12.21
CA ALA A 27 3.86 13.88 -11.69
C ALA A 27 2.49 14.05 -12.34
N SER A 28 1.75 12.95 -12.47
CA SER A 28 0.36 12.93 -12.92
C SER A 28 -0.31 11.65 -12.43
N GLY A 29 -1.60 11.71 -12.13
CA GLY A 29 -2.35 10.53 -11.73
C GLY A 29 -3.81 10.81 -11.43
N ASN A 30 -4.43 9.89 -10.70
CA ASN A 30 -5.82 9.97 -10.27
C ASN A 30 -5.88 10.34 -8.77
N LEU A 31 -6.76 11.27 -8.42
CA LEU A 31 -6.90 11.77 -7.05
C LEU A 31 -7.32 10.68 -6.07
N GLU A 32 -8.25 9.80 -6.45
CA GLU A 32 -8.75 8.72 -5.59
C GLU A 32 -7.70 7.62 -5.40
N ASP A 33 -6.97 7.28 -6.46
CA ASP A 33 -6.01 6.17 -6.42
C ASP A 33 -4.67 6.56 -5.76
N ASP A 34 -4.21 7.80 -5.95
CA ASP A 34 -2.89 8.25 -5.47
C ASP A 34 -2.93 8.92 -4.09
N LEU A 35 -4.11 9.36 -3.63
CA LEU A 35 -4.28 10.06 -2.35
C LEU A 35 -5.28 9.32 -1.46
N ASP A 36 -5.01 9.31 -0.16
CA ASP A 36 -5.79 8.56 0.84
C ASP A 36 -7.08 9.32 1.26
N PHE A 37 -7.96 9.58 0.29
CA PHE A 37 -9.25 10.26 0.53
C PHE A 37 -10.36 9.29 0.98
N LEU A 38 -10.35 8.08 0.42
CA LEU A 38 -11.42 7.11 0.60
C LEU A 38 -10.89 5.82 1.25
N PRO A 39 -11.75 5.07 1.96
CA PRO A 39 -11.41 3.72 2.37
C PRO A 39 -10.94 2.85 1.18
N PRO A 40 -10.11 1.82 1.41
CA PRO A 40 -9.63 0.97 0.32
C PRO A 40 -10.78 0.26 -0.39
N ARG A 41 -10.68 0.11 -1.72
CA ARG A 41 -11.69 -0.60 -2.54
C ARG A 41 -11.92 -2.04 -2.10
N LYS A 42 -10.85 -2.71 -1.65
CA LYS A 42 -10.87 -4.10 -1.20
C LYS A 42 -10.28 -4.24 0.19
N ILE A 43 -10.89 -5.08 1.01
CA ILE A 43 -10.41 -5.46 2.33
C ILE A 43 -10.23 -6.97 2.42
N ASN A 44 -9.37 -7.43 3.33
CA ASN A 44 -9.26 -8.84 3.65
C ASN A 44 -10.60 -9.34 4.20
N ASP A 45 -11.05 -10.51 3.75
CA ASP A 45 -12.31 -11.10 4.19
C ASP A 45 -12.29 -11.39 5.71
N PRO A 46 -13.01 -10.63 6.53
CA PRO A 46 -12.94 -10.81 7.99
C PRO A 46 -13.53 -12.15 8.44
N THR A 47 -14.28 -12.85 7.58
CA THR A 47 -14.91 -14.14 7.89
C THR A 47 -13.97 -15.33 7.65
N VAL A 48 -12.90 -15.14 6.87
CA VAL A 48 -11.97 -16.20 6.51
C VAL A 48 -10.73 -16.14 7.40
N ARG A 49 -10.25 -17.31 7.83
CA ARG A 49 -8.99 -17.46 8.55
C ARG A 49 -8.12 -18.48 7.85
N LYS A 50 -6.81 -18.38 8.07
CA LYS A 50 -5.85 -19.35 7.54
C LYS A 50 -6.28 -20.76 7.97
N PRO A 51 -6.44 -21.71 7.03
CA PRO A 51 -6.77 -23.09 7.37
C PRO A 51 -5.68 -23.71 8.26
N ALA A 52 -6.09 -24.54 9.22
CA ALA A 52 -5.16 -25.18 10.14
C ALA A 52 -4.22 -26.18 9.43
N ASP A 53 -4.64 -26.72 8.29
CA ASP A 53 -3.89 -27.65 7.44
C ASP A 53 -2.99 -26.95 6.41
N TRP A 54 -2.99 -25.62 6.37
CA TRP A 54 -2.15 -24.86 5.44
C TRP A 54 -0.74 -24.64 6.01
N ASP A 55 0.24 -25.36 5.45
CA ASP A 55 1.65 -25.19 5.81
C ASP A 55 2.35 -24.21 4.87
N ASP A 56 2.71 -23.05 5.40
CA ASP A 56 3.48 -21.98 4.73
C ASP A 56 4.96 -21.97 5.14
N ARG A 57 5.40 -22.97 5.91
CA ARG A 57 6.82 -23.12 6.25
C ARG A 57 7.54 -23.73 5.06
N ILE A 58 8.50 -23.00 4.52
CA ILE A 58 9.35 -23.47 3.41
C ILE A 58 10.19 -24.67 3.86
N GLN A 59 10.66 -24.66 5.11
CA GLN A 59 11.45 -25.72 5.71
C GLN A 59 10.85 -26.18 7.04
N ILE A 60 11.05 -27.45 7.34
CA ILE A 60 10.66 -28.09 8.60
C ILE A 60 11.84 -28.87 9.17
N ASP A 61 11.81 -29.12 10.48
CA ASP A 61 12.73 -30.04 11.13
C ASP A 61 12.64 -31.43 10.45
N ASP A 62 13.79 -32.01 10.13
CA ASP A 62 13.87 -33.36 9.57
C ASP A 62 13.35 -34.37 10.61
N PRO A 63 12.20 -35.01 10.35
CA PRO A 63 11.59 -35.93 11.32
C PRO A 63 12.41 -37.20 11.52
N ASN A 64 13.36 -37.50 10.62
CA ASN A 64 14.26 -38.64 10.73
C ASN A 64 15.56 -38.29 11.46
N ASP A 65 15.72 -37.04 11.90
CA ASP A 65 16.94 -36.59 12.54
C ASP A 65 16.99 -37.03 14.00
N ILE A 66 18.09 -37.68 14.39
CA ILE A 66 18.24 -38.26 15.72
C ILE A 66 19.02 -37.29 16.58
N LYS A 67 18.40 -36.83 17.68
CA LYS A 67 19.05 -35.95 18.64
C LYS A 67 20.27 -36.64 19.29
N PRO A 68 21.50 -36.12 19.16
CA PRO A 68 22.68 -36.60 19.88
C PRO A 68 22.70 -36.12 21.34
N GLU A 69 23.56 -36.71 22.16
CA GLU A 69 23.77 -36.26 23.54
C GLU A 69 24.48 -34.88 23.54
N GLY A 70 23.83 -33.87 24.15
CA GLY A 70 24.33 -32.49 24.24
C GLY A 70 23.35 -31.43 23.70
N GLU A 71 23.80 -30.18 23.63
CA GLU A 71 23.08 -29.08 22.98
C GLU A 71 23.07 -29.30 21.46
N TRP A 72 21.87 -29.37 20.87
CA TRP A 72 21.71 -29.67 19.45
C TRP A 72 20.41 -29.09 18.89
N LYS A 73 20.41 -28.80 17.58
CA LYS A 73 19.24 -28.37 16.81
C LYS A 73 19.03 -29.27 15.58
N PRO A 74 17.78 -29.61 15.24
CA PRO A 74 17.46 -30.45 14.10
C PRO A 74 17.83 -29.81 12.76
N ARG A 75 18.29 -30.66 11.83
CA ARG A 75 18.50 -30.29 10.43
C ARG A 75 17.16 -29.87 9.82
N GLN A 76 17.19 -28.82 9.02
CA GLN A 76 16.02 -28.36 8.27
C GLN A 76 15.99 -29.06 6.91
N ILE A 77 14.83 -29.59 6.52
CA ILE A 77 14.56 -30.10 5.18
C ILE A 77 13.45 -29.28 4.53
N ASP A 78 13.43 -29.28 3.20
CA ASP A 78 12.34 -28.66 2.45
C ASP A 78 11.03 -29.36 2.81
N ASN A 79 10.01 -28.56 3.11
CA ASN A 79 8.74 -29.07 3.55
C ASN A 79 7.94 -29.63 2.36
N PRO A 80 7.70 -30.95 2.28
CA PRO A 80 6.93 -31.53 1.19
C PRO A 80 5.47 -31.09 1.18
N ASN A 81 4.95 -30.58 2.31
CA ASN A 81 3.60 -30.07 2.45
C ASN A 81 3.51 -28.55 2.25
N TYR A 82 4.60 -27.87 1.89
CA TYR A 82 4.59 -26.42 1.67
C TYR A 82 3.59 -26.04 0.57
N ARG A 83 2.60 -25.22 0.93
CA ARG A 83 1.53 -24.76 0.02
C ARG A 83 1.72 -23.32 -0.46
N GLY A 84 2.83 -22.67 -0.08
CA GLY A 84 3.02 -21.23 -0.33
C GLY A 84 2.52 -20.36 0.83
N VAL A 85 2.80 -19.06 0.73
CA VAL A 85 2.15 -18.06 1.59
C VAL A 85 0.66 -18.11 1.34
N TRP A 86 -0.14 -18.29 2.40
CA TRP A 86 -1.58 -18.36 2.29
C TRP A 86 -2.14 -17.06 1.71
N PRO A 87 -2.80 -17.07 0.53
CA PRO A 87 -3.37 -15.86 -0.05
C PRO A 87 -4.68 -15.55 0.67
N HIS A 88 -4.67 -14.56 1.55
CA HIS A 88 -5.87 -14.12 2.25
C HIS A 88 -6.89 -13.57 1.22
N PRO A 89 -8.11 -14.13 1.12
CA PRO A 89 -9.10 -13.62 0.19
C PRO A 89 -9.41 -12.16 0.45
N GLN A 90 -9.54 -11.38 -0.63
CA GLN A 90 -9.97 -9.99 -0.59
C GLN A 90 -11.41 -9.87 -1.10
N ILE A 91 -12.22 -9.13 -0.38
CA ILE A 91 -13.61 -8.81 -0.71
C ILE A 91 -13.75 -7.31 -0.95
N ASP A 92 -14.82 -6.92 -1.65
CA ASP A 92 -15.16 -5.52 -1.81
C ASP A 92 -15.47 -4.89 -0.44
N ASN A 93 -14.94 -3.70 -0.19
CA ASN A 93 -15.12 -3.02 1.07
C ASN A 93 -16.54 -2.43 1.12
N PRO A 94 -17.41 -2.87 2.05
CA PRO A 94 -18.78 -2.35 2.15
C PRO A 94 -18.83 -0.86 2.54
N ASN A 95 -17.74 -0.31 3.08
CA ASN A 95 -17.63 1.11 3.42
C ASN A 95 -17.02 1.95 2.28
N TYR A 96 -16.62 1.33 1.17
CA TYR A 96 -16.14 2.07 0.01
C TYR A 96 -17.33 2.62 -0.78
N SER A 97 -17.28 3.92 -1.06
CA SER A 97 -18.21 4.61 -1.94
C SER A 97 -17.42 5.58 -2.80
N PRO A 98 -17.49 5.50 -4.14
CA PRO A 98 -16.83 6.47 -5.01
C PRO A 98 -17.32 7.88 -4.72
N ASP A 99 -16.39 8.83 -4.63
CA ASP A 99 -16.70 10.26 -4.52
C ASP A 99 -16.25 10.97 -5.80
N PHE A 100 -17.21 11.42 -6.60
CA PHE A 100 -16.93 12.13 -7.86
C PHE A 100 -16.68 13.63 -7.67
N SER A 101 -16.78 14.13 -6.44
CA SER A 101 -16.64 15.55 -6.10
C SER A 101 -15.33 15.89 -5.38
N ILE A 102 -14.40 14.94 -5.24
CA ILE A 102 -13.09 15.14 -4.58
C ILE A 102 -12.33 16.36 -5.14
N TYR A 103 -12.43 16.62 -6.45
CA TYR A 103 -11.77 17.76 -7.10
C TYR A 103 -12.42 19.12 -6.77
N SER A 104 -13.67 19.10 -6.30
CA SER A 104 -14.54 20.26 -6.24
C SER A 104 -14.47 20.92 -4.89
N TYR A 105 -14.29 22.24 -4.91
CA TYR A 105 -14.41 23.10 -3.73
C TYR A 105 -15.45 24.16 -4.06
N GLU A 106 -16.37 24.43 -3.13
CA GLU A 106 -17.45 25.40 -3.36
C GLU A 106 -16.91 26.81 -3.64
N ASN A 107 -15.87 27.22 -2.91
CA ASN A 107 -15.23 28.51 -3.09
C ASN A 107 -13.79 28.49 -2.56
N ILE A 108 -12.86 28.99 -3.38
CA ILE A 108 -11.48 29.29 -2.96
C ILE A 108 -11.34 30.81 -2.95
N SER A 109 -11.43 31.42 -1.77
CA SER A 109 -11.40 32.89 -1.61
C SER A 109 -10.06 33.44 -1.16
N ILE A 110 -9.24 32.62 -0.48
CA ILE A 110 -8.00 33.05 0.15
C ILE A 110 -6.86 32.13 -0.30
N ILE A 111 -5.73 32.74 -0.64
CA ILE A 111 -4.45 32.05 -0.79
C ILE A 111 -3.57 32.51 0.38
N GLY A 112 -3.25 31.58 1.29
CA GLY A 112 -2.40 31.83 2.45
C GLY A 112 -1.02 31.20 2.30
N LEU A 113 0.01 31.87 2.80
CA LEU A 113 1.37 31.34 2.90
C LEU A 113 1.76 31.33 4.38
N ASP A 114 1.82 30.15 4.97
CA ASP A 114 2.32 29.91 6.32
C ASP A 114 3.48 28.91 6.23
N ILE A 115 4.69 29.37 6.58
CA ILE A 115 5.94 28.64 6.34
C ILE A 115 6.85 28.82 7.54
N TRP A 116 7.45 27.71 8.00
CA TRP A 116 8.55 27.72 8.94
C TRP A 116 9.87 27.44 8.23
N GLN A 117 10.92 28.19 8.57
CA GLN A 117 12.25 28.04 7.97
C GLN A 117 13.35 28.18 9.03
N VAL A 118 14.30 27.24 9.03
CA VAL A 118 15.63 27.37 9.64
C VAL A 118 16.65 27.29 8.52
N ARG A 119 17.70 28.11 8.60
CA ARG A 119 18.72 28.20 7.57
C ARG A 119 19.98 27.44 7.95
#